data_AF-M3HI59-F1
#
_entry.id   AF-M3HI59-F1
#
_cell.length_a   1.000
_cell.length_b   1.000
_cell.length_c   1.000
_cell.angle_alpha   90.00
_cell.angle_beta   90.00
_cell.angle_gamma   90.00
#
_symmetry.space_group_name_H-M   'P 1'
#
loop_
_entity.id
_entity.type
_entity.pdbx_description
1 polymer ?
#
loop_
_entity_poly.entity_id
_entity_poly.type
_entity_poly.pdbx_seq_one_letter_code
_entity_poly.pdbx_strand_id
1 'polypeptide(L)' 'MIKVFRERYRYATKKEKISILNEFVSLSGFNRNYASQVLRKKKF' A
#
# COMPACT_ATOMS: atom_id res chain seq x y z
N MET A 1 4.00 -5.72 -9.22
CA MET A 1 2.92 -5.61 -8.20
C MET A 1 3.12 -4.43 -7.24
N ILE A 2 4.15 -4.42 -6.38
CA ILE A 2 4.33 -3.39 -5.34
C ILE A 2 4.44 -1.95 -5.88
N LYS A 3 5.08 -1.75 -7.05
CA LYS A 3 5.21 -0.41 -7.68
C LYS A 3 3.85 0.22 -8.02
N VAL A 4 2.90 -0.57 -8.55
CA VAL A 4 1.55 -0.09 -8.93
C VAL A 4 0.76 0.29 -7.68
N PHE A 5 0.80 -0.57 -6.64
CA PHE A 5 0.16 -0.26 -5.36
C PHE A 5 0.78 0.98 -4.69
N ARG A 6 2.11 1.15 -4.76
CA ARG A 6 2.78 2.35 -4.24
C ARG A 6 2.32 3.63 -4.93
N GLU A 7 2.21 3.61 -6.24
CA GLU A 7 1.81 4.79 -7.01
C GLU A 7 0.35 5.16 -6.70
N ARG A 8 -0.56 4.18 -6.74
CA ARG A 8 -1.96 4.36 -6.32
C ARG A 8 -2.04 4.87 -4.88
N TYR A 9 -1.29 4.25 -3.96
CA TYR A 9 -1.27 4.65 -2.55
C TYR A 9 -0.69 6.06 -2.34
N ARG A 10 0.23 6.52 -3.19
CA ARG A 10 0.83 7.85 -3.09
C ARG A 10 -0.18 8.96 -3.40
N TYR A 11 -0.96 8.80 -4.47
CA TYR A 11 -1.93 9.79 -4.93
C TYR A 11 -3.33 9.64 -4.32
N ALA A 12 -3.61 8.52 -3.67
CA ALA A 12 -4.89 8.23 -3.03
C ALA A 12 -5.23 9.12 -1.82
N THR A 13 -6.53 9.40 -1.65
CA THR A 13 -7.10 10.00 -0.44
C THR A 13 -7.03 9.06 0.76
N LYS A 14 -7.35 9.55 1.97
CA LYS A 14 -7.32 8.73 3.19
C LYS A 14 -8.24 7.51 3.12
N LYS A 15 -9.42 7.63 2.49
CA LYS A 15 -10.36 6.51 2.29
C LYS A 15 -9.81 5.49 1.29
N GLU A 16 -9.32 5.96 0.15
CA GLU A 16 -8.74 5.09 -0.88
C GLU A 16 -7.48 4.37 -0.39
N LYS A 17 -6.64 5.03 0.40
CA LYS A 17 -5.46 4.41 1.04
C LYS A 17 -5.84 3.20 1.88
N ILE A 18 -6.97 3.22 2.58
CA ILE A 18 -7.43 2.08 3.38
C ILE A 18 -7.81 0.91 2.47
N SER A 19 -8.54 1.18 1.37
CA SER A 19 -8.92 0.16 0.39
C SER A 19 -7.69 -0.47 -0.28
N ILE A 20 -6.77 0.37 -0.77
CA ILE A 20 -5.51 -0.06 -1.39
C ILE A 20 -4.65 -0.87 -0.42
N LEU A 21 -4.60 -0.46 0.86
CA LEU A 21 -3.86 -1.20 1.89
C LEU A 21 -4.50 -2.57 2.18
N ASN A 22 -5.82 -2.65 2.26
CA ASN A 22 -6.54 -3.92 2.46
C ASN A 22 -6.31 -4.88 1.30
N GLU A 23 -6.44 -4.38 0.07
CA GLU A 23 -6.19 -5.14 -1.16
C GLU A 23 -4.74 -5.65 -1.19
N PHE A 24 -3.78 -4.77 -0.86
CA PHE A 24 -2.37 -5.14 -0.81
C PHE A 24 -2.08 -6.20 0.27
N VAL A 25 -2.68 -6.09 1.46
CA VAL A 25 -2.57 -7.10 2.53
C VAL A 25 -3.13 -8.45 2.08
N SER A 26 -4.33 -8.45 1.46
CA SER A 26 -4.97 -9.68 1.00
C SER A 26 -4.18 -10.40 -0.10
N LEU A 27 -3.48 -9.66 -0.96
CA LEU A 27 -2.70 -10.23 -2.06
C LEU A 27 -1.29 -10.66 -1.64
N SER A 28 -0.68 -9.94 -0.70
CA SER A 28 0.71 -10.19 -0.28
C SER A 28 0.84 -11.10 0.94
N GLY A 29 -0.23 -11.26 1.72
CA GLY A 29 -0.18 -11.93 3.03
C GLY A 29 0.61 -11.14 4.08
N PHE A 30 1.00 -9.90 3.78
CA PHE A 30 1.75 -9.07 4.72
C PHE A 30 0.87 -8.59 5.86
N ASN A 31 1.44 -8.55 7.07
CA ASN A 31 0.82 -7.84 8.17
C ASN A 31 0.60 -6.37 7.79
N ARG A 32 -0.55 -5.82 8.20
CA ARG A 32 -1.00 -4.47 7.83
C ARG A 32 0.05 -3.38 8.05
N ASN A 33 0.78 -3.46 9.16
CA ASN A 33 1.84 -2.51 9.50
C ASN A 33 3.00 -2.56 8.49
N TYR A 34 3.44 -3.77 8.15
CA TYR A 34 4.50 -3.98 7.17
C TYR A 34 4.04 -3.56 5.78
N ALA A 35 2.80 -3.92 5.41
CA ALA A 35 2.17 -3.50 4.17
C ALA A 35 2.15 -1.97 4.02
N SER A 36 1.75 -1.24 5.06
CA SER A 36 1.75 0.23 5.09
C SER A 36 3.16 0.81 4.89
N GLN A 37 4.17 0.24 5.56
CA GLN A 37 5.57 0.66 5.37
C GLN A 37 6.07 0.40 3.95
N VAL A 38 5.74 -0.76 3.37
CA VAL A 38 6.10 -1.11 2.00
C VAL A 38 5.49 -0.11 1.03
N LEU A 39 4.23 0.29 1.22
CA LEU A 39 3.55 1.29 0.38
C LEU A 39 4.06 2.72 0.60
N ARG A 40 4.51 3.06 1.82
CA ARG A 40 5.06 4.38 2.16
C ARG A 40 6.53 4.58 1.81
N LYS A 41 7.36 3.53 1.78
CA LYS A 41 8.81 3.67 1.56
C LYS A 41 9.06 4.36 0.22
N LYS A 42 9.50 5.61 0.25
CA LYS A 42 10.08 6.26 -0.93
C LYS A 42 11.41 5.54 -1.20
N LYS A 43 11.63 5.08 -2.44
CA LYS A 43 12.95 4.59 -2.83
C LYS A 43 13.87 5.83 -2.71
N PHE A 44 14.86 5.77 -1.82
CA PHE A 44 15.99 6.71 -1.86
C PHE A 44 16.76 6.48 -3.16
#